data_AF-A0A2H5X8R6-F1
#
_entry.id   AF-A0A2H5X8R6-F1
#
_cell.length_a   1.000
_cell.length_b   1.000
_cell.length_c   1.000
_cell.angle_alpha   90.00
_cell.angle_beta   90.00
_cell.angle_gamma   90.00
#
_symmetry.space_group_name_H-M   'P 1'
#
loop_
_entity.id
_entity.type
_entity.pdbx_description
1 polymer ?
#
loop_
_entity_poly.entity_id
_entity_poly.type
_entity_poly.pdbx_seq_one_letter_code
_entity_poly.pdbx_strand_id
1 'polypeptide(L)'
;MDEREHFPTTDPETPTASVHSEGDEQDTGIRVCHVESKTRYTITARLRQGDGLISVDGEPITVLIDQNVVARFAELMRTLQRERLRHWHIDLRFSDPSWRERLAPEVVAYALNEALTNLLARL
;
A
#
# COMPACT_ATOMS: atom_id res chain seq x y z
N MET A 1 35.91 -54.90 5.16
CA MET A 1 37.20 -54.51 5.72
C MET A 1 37.96 -53.82 4.61
N ASP A 2 38.12 -52.50 4.51
CA ASP A 2 37.82 -51.30 5.31
C ASP A 2 37.88 -50.16 4.25
N GLU A 3 36.86 -49.33 4.06
CA GLU A 3 36.65 -48.01 4.70
C GLU A 3 37.85 -47.05 4.69
N ARG A 4 37.54 -45.78 4.36
CA ARG A 4 38.29 -44.50 4.51
C ARG A 4 39.06 -44.01 3.26
N GLU A 5 38.98 -42.76 2.81
CA GLU A 5 38.59 -41.48 3.45
C GLU A 5 38.52 -40.36 2.39
N HIS A 6 37.53 -39.45 2.45
CA HIS A 6 37.71 -37.97 2.47
C HIS A 6 36.36 -37.22 2.36
N PHE A 7 36.00 -36.50 3.42
CA PHE A 7 35.23 -35.24 3.41
C PHE A 7 36.24 -34.11 3.74
N PRO A 8 35.94 -32.79 3.70
CA PRO A 8 34.72 -32.06 3.29
C PRO A 8 35.01 -30.90 2.30
N THR A 9 33.98 -30.19 1.80
CA THR A 9 34.11 -28.76 1.41
C THR A 9 32.73 -28.09 1.52
N THR A 10 32.61 -27.29 2.57
CA THR A 10 31.77 -26.11 2.78
C THR A 10 31.99 -25.12 1.61
N ASP A 11 31.04 -24.37 1.08
CA ASP A 11 30.33 -23.24 1.71
C ASP A 11 29.28 -22.68 0.71
N PRO A 12 28.46 -21.70 1.10
CA PRO A 12 27.05 -21.59 0.76
C PRO A 12 26.82 -20.35 -0.13
N GLU A 13 25.60 -19.82 -0.13
CA GLU A 13 25.16 -18.51 -0.60
C GLU A 13 24.35 -18.49 -1.93
N THR A 14 23.01 -18.51 -1.85
CA THR A 14 22.05 -17.36 -1.98
C THR A 14 21.82 -16.96 -3.46
N PRO A 15 20.57 -16.81 -3.91
CA PRO A 15 19.68 -15.82 -3.34
C PRO A 15 18.46 -16.46 -2.68
N THR A 16 18.35 -16.24 -1.37
CA THR A 16 17.14 -15.76 -0.72
C THR A 16 16.24 -15.12 -1.77
N ALA A 17 15.24 -15.87 -2.24
CA ALA A 17 13.99 -15.25 -2.61
C ALA A 17 13.66 -14.43 -1.37
N SER A 18 13.85 -13.11 -1.50
CA SER A 18 13.42 -12.17 -0.50
C SER A 18 11.95 -12.50 -0.36
N VAL A 19 11.62 -13.20 0.73
CA VAL A 19 10.28 -13.26 1.24
C VAL A 19 10.04 -11.80 1.60
N HIS A 20 9.60 -11.03 0.60
CA HIS A 20 8.88 -9.82 0.83
C HIS A 20 7.79 -10.30 1.76
N SER A 21 7.96 -10.03 3.05
CA SER A 21 6.90 -10.18 4.02
C SER A 21 5.76 -9.36 3.44
N GLU A 22 4.85 -10.03 2.73
CA GLU A 22 3.62 -9.43 2.27
C GLU A 22 2.96 -8.98 3.54
N GLY A 23 3.01 -7.68 3.81
CA GLY A 23 2.28 -7.11 4.92
C GLY A 23 0.84 -7.58 4.81
N ASP A 24 0.30 -8.09 5.91
CA ASP A 24 -1.07 -8.57 5.95
C ASP A 24 -1.99 -7.49 5.35
N GLU A 25 -2.83 -7.92 4.41
CA GLU A 25 -3.77 -7.03 3.76
C GLU A 25 -4.86 -6.64 4.76
N GLN A 26 -4.95 -5.35 5.06
CA GLN A 26 -5.89 -4.80 6.02
C GLN A 26 -7.05 -4.11 5.30
N ASP A 27 -8.28 -4.46 5.67
CA ASP A 27 -9.46 -3.74 5.22
C ASP A 27 -9.47 -2.32 5.81
N THR A 28 -9.59 -1.28 5.00
CA THR A 28 -9.67 0.11 5.50
C THR A 28 -11.08 0.48 5.97
N GLY A 29 -12.09 -0.35 5.65
CA GLY A 29 -13.52 -0.10 5.88
C GLY A 29 -14.14 0.86 4.86
N ILE A 30 -13.36 1.39 3.91
CA ILE A 30 -13.84 2.38 2.94
C ILE A 30 -14.47 1.71 1.73
N ARG A 31 -15.65 2.21 1.36
CA ARG A 31 -16.39 1.82 0.18
C ARG A 31 -16.77 3.06 -0.63
N VAL A 32 -16.43 3.07 -1.91
CA VAL A 32 -16.79 4.15 -2.83
C VAL A 32 -17.72 3.58 -3.90
N CYS A 33 -18.80 4.29 -4.20
CA CYS A 33 -19.75 3.88 -5.23
C CYS A 33 -19.74 4.90 -6.37
N HIS A 34 -19.46 4.43 -7.59
CA HIS A 34 -19.70 5.22 -8.79
C HIS A 34 -21.14 4.99 -9.25
N VAL A 35 -21.98 6.03 -9.14
CA VAL A 35 -23.44 5.92 -9.30
C VAL A 35 -23.81 5.51 -10.73
N GLU A 36 -23.19 6.11 -11.74
CA GLU A 36 -23.53 5.90 -13.14
C GLU A 36 -23.26 4.47 -13.59
N SER A 37 -22.06 3.94 -13.30
CA SER A 37 -21.70 2.57 -13.66
C SER A 37 -22.16 1.52 -12.65
N LYS A 38 -22.73 1.95 -11.51
CA LYS A 38 -23.07 1.10 -10.35
C LYS A 38 -21.88 0.29 -9.81
N THR A 39 -20.66 0.72 -10.09
CA THR A 39 -19.44 0.05 -9.65
C THR A 39 -19.16 0.42 -8.20
N ARG A 40 -18.76 -0.59 -7.42
CA ARG A 40 -18.39 -0.42 -6.02
C ARG A 40 -16.93 -0.76 -5.86
N TYR A 41 -16.20 0.13 -5.23
CA TYR A 41 -14.80 -0.01 -4.93
C TYR A 41 -14.62 -0.18 -3.43
N THR A 42 -13.76 -1.10 -3.02
CA THR A 42 -13.24 -1.17 -1.66
C THR A 42 -11.79 -0.76 -1.66
N ILE A 43 -11.32 -0.19 -0.55
CA ILE A 43 -9.90 0.14 -0.37
C ILE A 43 -9.31 -0.79 0.69
N THR A 44 -8.29 -1.55 0.34
CA THR A 44 -7.47 -2.30 1.29
C THR A 44 -6.10 -1.64 1.43
N ALA A 45 -5.34 -2.02 2.44
CA ALA A 45 -4.01 -1.49 2.70
C ALA A 45 -3.04 -2.64 2.93
N ARG A 46 -1.85 -2.57 2.32
CA ARG A 46 -0.71 -3.41 2.68
C ARG A 46 0.30 -2.59 3.45
N LEU A 47 0.74 -3.10 4.59
CA LEU A 47 1.61 -2.37 5.51
C LEU A 47 2.90 -3.13 5.73
N ARG A 48 4.03 -2.43 5.57
CA ARG A 48 5.35 -2.93 5.96
C ARG A 48 6.09 -1.85 6.70
N GLN A 49 6.95 -2.23 7.63
CA GLN A 49 7.86 -1.25 8.24
C GLN A 49 8.72 -0.62 7.15
N GLY A 50 8.88 0.71 7.21
CA GLY A 50 9.50 1.45 6.13
C GLY A 50 9.66 2.94 6.45
N ASP A 51 9.94 3.71 5.41
CA ASP A 51 10.40 5.10 5.42
C ASP A 51 9.26 6.13 5.25
N GLY A 52 8.01 5.74 5.47
CA GLY A 52 6.87 6.65 5.33
C GLY A 52 6.34 6.79 3.90
N LEU A 53 6.73 5.90 2.98
CA LEU A 53 6.21 5.90 1.62
C LEU A 53 4.74 5.47 1.58
N ILE A 54 3.91 6.29 0.94
CA ILE A 54 2.48 6.00 0.73
C ILE A 54 2.20 5.94 -0.76
N SER A 55 1.72 4.79 -1.21
CA SER A 55 1.32 4.53 -2.59
C SER A 55 -0.15 4.16 -2.70
N VAL A 56 -0.69 4.31 -3.91
CA VAL A 56 -2.01 3.82 -4.30
C VAL A 56 -1.84 2.95 -5.54
N ASP A 57 -2.22 1.68 -5.46
CA ASP A 57 -2.00 0.66 -6.48
C ASP A 57 -0.55 0.63 -7.00
N GLY A 58 0.41 0.80 -6.09
CA GLY A 58 1.85 0.84 -6.37
C GLY A 58 2.40 2.18 -6.88
N GLU A 59 1.56 3.19 -7.16
CA GLU A 59 2.01 4.52 -7.58
C GLU A 59 2.10 5.48 -6.37
N PRO A 60 3.21 6.22 -6.16
CA PRO A 60 3.32 7.15 -5.04
C PRO A 60 2.21 8.20 -5.04
N ILE A 61 1.61 8.44 -3.87
CA ILE A 61 0.47 9.37 -3.77
C ILE A 61 0.83 10.80 -4.19
N THR A 62 2.09 11.20 -4.03
CA THR A 62 2.60 12.50 -4.49
C THR A 62 2.53 12.64 -6.01
N VAL A 63 2.88 11.59 -6.75
CA VAL A 63 2.79 11.56 -8.21
C VAL A 63 1.33 11.66 -8.65
N LEU A 64 0.43 10.95 -7.98
CA LEU A 64 -1.01 11.01 -8.26
C LEU A 64 -1.62 12.38 -7.99
N ILE A 65 -1.14 13.09 -6.96
CA ILE A 65 -1.53 14.47 -6.67
C ILE A 65 -1.02 15.42 -7.75
N ASP A 66 0.23 15.28 -8.17
CA ASP A 66 0.83 16.14 -9.18
C ASP A 66 0.17 15.96 -10.57
N GLN A 67 -0.33 14.77 -10.87
CA GLN A 67 -1.10 14.47 -12.08
C GLN A 67 -2.60 14.83 -11.96
N ASN A 68 -3.04 15.35 -10.81
CA ASN A 68 -4.46 15.61 -10.51
C ASN A 68 -5.37 14.37 -10.63
N VAL A 69 -4.81 13.17 -10.41
CA VAL A 69 -5.59 11.93 -10.24
C VAL A 69 -6.18 11.87 -8.83
N VAL A 70 -5.44 12.38 -7.85
CA VAL A 70 -5.90 12.62 -6.49
C VAL A 70 -5.91 14.12 -6.27
N ALA A 71 -7.05 14.70 -5.92
CA ALA A 71 -7.12 16.14 -5.67
C ALA A 71 -6.23 16.53 -4.48
N ARG A 72 -5.64 17.73 -4.53
CA ARG A 72 -4.93 18.29 -3.39
C ARG A 72 -5.93 18.67 -2.28
N PHE A 73 -6.19 17.72 -1.41
CA PHE A 73 -7.16 17.84 -0.32
C PHE A 73 -6.46 18.12 1.02
N ALA A 74 -6.86 19.21 1.69
CA ALA A 74 -6.14 19.72 2.86
C ALA A 74 -6.06 18.69 4.01
N GLU A 75 -7.12 17.93 4.25
CA GLU A 75 -7.14 16.92 5.31
C GLU A 75 -6.24 15.73 4.96
N LEU A 76 -6.26 15.27 3.71
CA LEU A 76 -5.33 14.25 3.23
C LEU A 76 -3.88 14.69 3.44
N MET A 77 -3.52 15.92 3.03
CA MET A 77 -2.16 16.44 3.21
C MET A 77 -1.75 16.47 4.69
N ARG A 78 -2.66 16.85 5.59
CA ARG A 78 -2.41 16.80 7.04
C ARG A 78 -2.22 15.36 7.53
N THR A 79 -3.02 14.43 7.05
CA THR A 79 -2.91 13.01 7.40
C THR A 79 -1.57 12.45 6.96
N LEU A 80 -1.14 12.71 5.71
CA LEU A 80 0.15 12.28 5.17
C LEU A 80 1.35 12.81 5.97
N GLN A 81 1.22 13.96 6.64
CA GLN A 81 2.27 14.56 7.45
C GLN A 81 2.36 13.98 8.87
N ARG A 82 1.44 13.10 9.29
CA ARG A 82 1.42 12.54 10.65
C ARG A 82 2.66 11.70 10.92
N GLU A 83 3.29 11.92 12.07
CA GLU A 83 4.52 11.23 12.47
C GLU A 83 4.36 9.70 12.50
N ARG A 84 3.17 9.22 12.86
CA ARG A 84 2.86 7.78 12.89
C ARG A 84 3.09 7.10 11.56
N LEU A 85 2.90 7.80 10.43
CA LEU A 85 3.11 7.23 9.09
C LEU A 85 4.59 7.08 8.73
N ARG A 86 5.50 7.82 9.37
CA ARG A 86 6.94 7.85 9.01
C ARG A 86 7.66 6.51 9.14
N HIS A 87 7.09 5.56 9.86
CA HIS A 87 7.68 4.25 10.12
C HIS A 87 7.04 3.14 9.27
N TRP A 88 6.08 3.49 8.40
CA TRP A 88 5.32 2.55 7.61
C TRP A 88 5.42 2.90 6.13
N HIS A 89 5.65 1.89 5.32
CA HIS A 89 5.29 1.93 3.92
C HIS A 89 3.88 1.36 3.79
N ILE A 90 2.97 2.14 3.22
CA ILE A 90 1.56 1.80 3.06
C ILE A 90 1.20 1.83 1.58
N ASP A 91 0.72 0.71 1.06
CA ASP A 91 0.15 0.62 -0.29
C ASP A 91 -1.36 0.45 -0.18
N LEU A 92 -2.11 1.50 -0.54
CA LEU A 92 -3.57 1.47 -0.60
C LEU A 92 -4.01 0.89 -1.94
N ARG A 93 -4.96 -0.04 -1.93
CA ARG A 93 -5.39 -0.74 -3.14
C ARG A 93 -6.88 -0.63 -3.35
N PHE A 94 -7.26 -0.20 -4.55
CA PHE A 94 -8.65 -0.27 -4.96
C PHE A 94 -8.94 -1.69 -5.47
N SER A 95 -10.14 -2.20 -5.15
CA SER A 95 -10.57 -3.52 -5.62
C SER A 95 -10.69 -3.66 -7.15
N ASP A 96 -10.77 -2.54 -7.86
CA ASP A 96 -10.92 -2.50 -9.32
C ASP A 96 -10.15 -1.28 -9.87
N PRO A 97 -9.21 -1.48 -10.82
CA PRO A 97 -8.32 -0.43 -11.33
C PRO A 97 -9.03 0.66 -12.15
N SER A 98 -10.29 0.43 -12.58
CA SER A 98 -11.09 1.42 -13.32
C SER A 98 -11.44 2.66 -12.49
N TRP A 99 -11.15 2.67 -11.19
CA TRP A 99 -11.40 3.82 -10.32
C TRP A 99 -10.75 5.11 -10.86
N ARG A 100 -9.56 5.00 -11.48
CA ARG A 100 -8.78 6.15 -11.97
C ARG A 100 -9.50 6.93 -13.07
N GLU A 101 -10.32 6.25 -13.86
CA GLU A 101 -11.06 6.84 -14.98
C GLU A 101 -12.48 7.26 -14.58
N ARG A 102 -12.98 6.76 -13.45
CA ARG A 102 -14.40 6.86 -13.07
C ARG A 102 -14.66 7.71 -11.84
N LEU A 103 -13.72 7.75 -10.90
CA LEU A 103 -13.87 8.54 -9.68
C LEU A 103 -13.28 9.94 -9.90
N ALA A 104 -14.03 10.96 -9.49
CA ALA A 104 -13.52 12.32 -9.46
C ALA A 104 -12.32 12.43 -8.50
N PRO A 105 -11.28 13.22 -8.83
CA PRO A 105 -10.08 13.34 -8.00
C PRO A 105 -10.36 13.72 -6.53
N GLU A 106 -11.39 14.54 -6.29
CA GLU A 106 -11.82 14.95 -4.94
C GLU A 106 -12.41 13.77 -4.15
N VAL A 107 -13.19 12.91 -4.80
CA VAL A 107 -13.76 11.71 -4.19
C VAL A 107 -12.65 10.74 -3.82
N VAL A 108 -11.65 10.58 -4.69
CA VAL A 108 -10.48 9.74 -4.41
C VAL A 108 -9.71 10.30 -3.22
N ALA A 109 -9.41 11.61 -3.21
CA ALA A 109 -8.66 12.24 -2.12
C ALA A 109 -9.36 12.09 -0.76
N TYR A 110 -10.68 12.28 -0.73
CA TYR A 110 -11.49 12.06 0.46
C TYR A 110 -11.43 10.59 0.92
N ALA A 111 -11.66 9.64 0.00
CA ALA A 111 -11.64 8.22 0.31
C ALA A 111 -10.28 7.75 0.85
N LEU A 112 -9.17 8.23 0.27
CA LEU A 112 -7.82 7.93 0.75
C LEU A 112 -7.54 8.54 2.13
N ASN A 113 -8.02 9.75 2.41
CA ASN A 113 -7.90 10.36 3.74
C ASN A 113 -8.61 9.51 4.81
N GLU A 114 -9.85 9.10 4.53
CA GLU A 114 -10.62 8.26 5.44
C GLU A 114 -9.97 6.89 5.62
N ALA A 115 -9.47 6.29 4.54
CA ALA A 115 -8.76 5.01 4.58
C ALA A 115 -7.53 5.08 5.49
N LEU A 116 -6.69 6.09 5.32
CA LEU A 116 -5.51 6.31 6.15
C LEU A 116 -5.88 6.64 7.60
N THR A 117 -6.93 7.42 7.81
CA THR A 117 -7.40 7.77 9.16
C THR A 117 -7.88 6.53 9.91
N ASN A 118 -8.68 5.68 9.27
CA ASN A 118 -9.16 4.42 9.83
C ASN A 118 -8.02 3.43 10.08
N LEU A 119 -7.04 3.39 9.18
CA LEU A 119 -5.87 2.53 9.34
C LEU A 119 -5.03 2.98 10.54
N LEU A 120 -4.71 4.27 10.63
CA LEU A 120 -3.97 4.85 11.75
C LEU A 120 -4.68 4.66 13.10
N ALA A 121 -6.02 4.64 13.13
CA ALA A 121 -6.76 4.38 14.36
C ALA A 121 -6.56 2.96 14.91
N ARG A 122 -6.06 2.02 14.08
CA ARG A 122 -5.91 0.60 14.40
C ARG A 122 -4.45 0.15 14.56
N LEU A 123 -3.50 0.94 14.06
CA LEU A 123 -2.07 0.82 14.38
C LEU A 123 -1.79 1.35 15.79
#